data_AF-A0A7C1Y5E5-F1
#
_entry.id   AF-A0A7C1Y5E5-F1
#
_cell.length_a   1.000
_cell.length_b   1.000
_cell.length_c   1.000
_cell.angle_alpha   90.00
_cell.angle_beta   90.00
_cell.angle_gamma   90.00
#
_symmetry.space_group_name_H-M   'P 1'
#
loop_
_entity.id
_entity.type
_entity.pdbx_description
1 polymer ?
#
loop_
_entity_poly.entity_id
_entity_poly.type
_entity_poly.pdbx_seq_one_letter_code
_entity_poly.pdbx_strand_id
1 'polypeptide(L)'
;GGAINGMMTLSGAWDKLRTDYVLRFLIISLAFYAMATFEGPVMSVKTVNALSHYTDWTIGHVHSGALGWVAMVAAGALYHMVERLWNTRMYSAKLVNMHFWMATIGTVIYITAMWVSGIMQGLMWRDYDAFGALTYTFAESVAAVHPYYVMRAIGGMVYWSGGAVMLYNVVMTIRTASARRGATLATANA
;
A
#
# COMPACT_ATOMS: atom_id res chain seq x y z
N GLY A 1 -2.92 -19.28 4.91
CA GLY A 1 -3.13 -19.32 6.38
C GLY A 1 -3.62 -17.99 6.92
N GLY A 2 -2.70 -17.03 7.14
CA GLY A 2 -3.02 -15.75 7.80
C GLY A 2 -4.09 -14.87 7.13
N ALA A 3 -4.05 -14.74 5.80
CA ALA A 3 -5.03 -13.95 5.06
C ALA A 3 -6.46 -14.49 5.21
N ILE A 4 -6.62 -15.82 5.12
CA ILE A 4 -7.92 -16.49 5.23
C ILE A 4 -8.47 -16.33 6.65
N ASN A 5 -7.65 -16.51 7.68
CA ASN A 5 -8.08 -16.30 9.06
C ASN A 5 -8.59 -14.86 9.27
N GLY A 6 -7.81 -13.86 8.83
CA GLY A 6 -8.20 -12.46 8.92
C GLY A 6 -9.48 -12.12 8.15
N MET A 7 -9.64 -12.61 6.92
CA MET A 7 -10.84 -12.35 6.11
C MET A 7 -12.08 -13.07 6.66
N MET A 8 -11.93 -14.33 7.11
CA MET A 8 -13.05 -15.11 7.65
C MET A 8 -13.52 -14.60 9.02
N THR A 9 -12.65 -13.93 9.77
CA THR A 9 -13.03 -13.23 11.02
C THR A 9 -14.06 -12.13 10.77
N LEU A 10 -14.12 -11.56 9.55
CA LEU A 10 -15.16 -10.61 9.15
C LEU A 10 -16.36 -11.24 8.45
N SER A 11 -16.41 -12.57 8.35
CA SER A 11 -17.57 -13.25 7.80
C SER A 11 -18.82 -12.89 8.61
N GLY A 12 -19.84 -12.37 7.92
CA GLY A 12 -21.06 -11.84 8.54
C GLY A 12 -21.02 -10.37 8.97
N ALA A 13 -19.88 -9.68 8.86
CA ALA A 13 -19.71 -8.27 9.22
C ALA A 13 -19.23 -7.39 8.05
N TRP A 14 -19.38 -7.87 6.80
CA TRP A 14 -18.96 -7.17 5.58
C TRP A 14 -19.68 -5.84 5.36
N ASP A 15 -20.89 -5.67 5.92
CA ASP A 15 -21.64 -4.42 5.91
C ASP A 15 -20.87 -3.27 6.60
N LYS A 16 -20.06 -3.59 7.62
CA LYS A 16 -19.23 -2.61 8.34
C LYS A 16 -18.16 -1.97 7.48
N LEU A 17 -17.76 -2.58 6.37
CA LEU A 17 -16.83 -1.94 5.42
C LEU A 17 -17.43 -0.68 4.80
N ARG A 18 -18.75 -0.51 4.78
CA ARG A 18 -19.36 0.72 4.24
C ARG A 18 -19.22 1.90 5.19
N THR A 19 -19.17 1.64 6.49
CA THR A 19 -19.27 2.65 7.55
C THR A 19 -17.98 2.82 8.34
N ASP A 20 -17.17 1.77 8.50
CA ASP A 20 -15.91 1.78 9.22
C ASP A 20 -14.72 1.82 8.25
N TYR A 21 -14.12 3.00 8.14
CA TYR A 21 -12.96 3.22 7.28
C TYR A 21 -11.68 2.59 7.83
N VAL A 22 -11.56 2.42 9.14
CA VAL A 22 -10.40 1.73 9.74
C VAL A 22 -10.43 0.26 9.34
N LEU A 23 -11.63 -0.34 9.32
CA LEU A 23 -11.81 -1.72 8.87
C LEU A 23 -11.43 -1.91 7.39
N ARG A 24 -11.67 -0.89 6.54
CA ARG A 24 -11.23 -0.93 5.13
C ARG A 24 -9.72 -1.08 5.00
N PHE A 25 -8.94 -0.35 5.80
CA PHE A 25 -7.49 -0.47 5.82
C PHE A 25 -7.05 -1.89 6.18
N LEU A 26 -7.64 -2.49 7.22
CA LEU A 26 -7.28 -3.84 7.65
C LEU A 26 -7.60 -4.89 6.58
N ILE A 27 -8.72 -4.75 5.88
CA ILE A 27 -9.12 -5.71 4.85
C ILE A 27 -8.33 -5.57 3.56
N ILE A 28 -8.13 -4.34 3.08
CA ILE A 28 -7.30 -4.15 1.88
C ILE A 28 -5.85 -4.60 2.15
N SER A 29 -5.39 -4.40 3.38
CA SER A 29 -4.11 -4.92 3.83
C SER A 29 -4.02 -6.43 3.64
N LEU A 30 -4.98 -7.18 4.19
CA LEU A 30 -5.02 -8.65 4.06
C LEU A 30 -5.09 -9.12 2.60
N ALA A 31 -5.76 -8.35 1.72
CA ALA A 31 -5.80 -8.66 0.29
C ALA A 31 -4.41 -8.53 -0.35
N PHE A 32 -3.68 -7.43 -0.09
CA PHE A 32 -2.31 -7.26 -0.58
C PHE A 32 -1.33 -8.26 0.05
N TYR A 33 -1.54 -8.63 1.32
CA TYR A 33 -0.77 -9.71 1.94
C TYR A 33 -0.97 -11.04 1.22
N ALA A 34 -2.22 -11.41 0.93
CA ALA A 34 -2.52 -12.62 0.17
C ALA A 34 -1.87 -12.58 -1.23
N MET A 35 -1.96 -11.43 -1.92
CA MET A 35 -1.33 -11.22 -3.22
C MET A 35 0.20 -11.39 -3.14
N ALA A 36 0.88 -10.66 -2.26
CA ALA A 36 2.34 -10.70 -2.15
C ALA A 36 2.83 -12.09 -1.70
N THR A 37 2.15 -12.71 -0.73
CA THR A 37 2.51 -14.07 -0.28
C THR A 37 2.15 -15.18 -1.27
N PHE A 38 1.34 -14.88 -2.29
CA PHE A 38 1.15 -15.73 -3.46
C PHE A 38 2.24 -15.47 -4.53
N GLU A 39 2.52 -14.21 -4.82
CA GLU A 39 3.50 -13.77 -5.81
C GLU A 39 4.92 -14.22 -5.47
N GLY A 40 5.33 -14.13 -4.19
CA GLY A 40 6.67 -14.52 -3.74
C GLY A 40 7.03 -15.97 -4.08
N PRO A 41 6.19 -16.96 -3.74
CA PRO A 41 6.35 -18.35 -4.18
C PRO A 41 6.36 -18.52 -5.71
N VAL A 42 5.55 -17.75 -6.46
CA VAL A 42 5.59 -17.80 -7.93
C VAL A 42 6.96 -17.33 -8.45
N MET A 43 7.49 -16.24 -7.90
CA MET A 43 8.81 -15.71 -8.26
C MET A 43 9.98 -16.57 -7.79
N SER A 44 9.79 -17.51 -6.86
CA SER A 44 10.84 -18.43 -6.43
C SER A 44 10.97 -19.67 -7.33
N VAL A 45 9.99 -19.92 -8.20
CA VAL A 45 10.09 -20.95 -9.25
C VAL A 45 11.15 -20.52 -10.26
N LYS A 46 12.15 -21.38 -10.50
CA LYS A 46 13.33 -21.06 -11.35
C LYS A 46 12.99 -20.46 -12.71
N THR A 47 11.96 -20.97 -13.38
CA THR A 47 11.53 -20.49 -14.71
C THR A 47 10.95 -19.08 -14.66
N VAL A 48 10.21 -18.75 -13.61
CA VAL A 48 9.69 -17.39 -13.37
C VAL A 48 10.81 -16.48 -12.90
N ASN A 49 11.66 -16.97 -11.99
CA ASN A 49 12.80 -16.24 -11.46
C ASN A 49 13.76 -15.81 -12.56
N ALA A 50 13.97 -16.65 -13.59
CA ALA A 50 14.76 -16.26 -14.75
C ALA A 50 14.27 -14.95 -15.41
N LEU A 51 12.97 -14.62 -15.30
CA LEU A 51 12.33 -13.38 -15.79
C LEU A 51 12.24 -12.27 -14.74
N SER A 52 11.93 -12.61 -13.49
CA SER A 52 11.72 -11.60 -12.45
C SER A 52 13.02 -11.13 -11.77
N HIS A 53 14.10 -11.90 -11.88
CA HIS A 53 15.36 -11.56 -11.24
C HIS A 53 16.04 -10.37 -11.94
N TYR A 54 16.57 -9.44 -11.15
CA TYR A 54 17.14 -8.16 -11.57
C TYR A 54 16.19 -7.20 -12.29
N THR A 55 14.91 -7.53 -12.43
CA THR A 55 13.91 -6.64 -13.03
C THR A 55 13.09 -5.90 -11.98
N ASP A 56 12.39 -4.87 -12.42
CA ASP A 56 11.47 -4.08 -11.60
C ASP A 56 10.31 -4.89 -11.03
N TRP A 57 10.08 -6.13 -11.49
CA TRP A 57 9.08 -7.01 -10.90
C TRP A 57 9.40 -7.25 -9.42
N THR A 58 10.67 -7.46 -9.06
CA THR A 58 11.06 -7.62 -7.65
C THR A 58 10.68 -6.38 -6.83
N ILE A 59 10.83 -5.19 -7.39
CA ILE A 59 10.44 -3.94 -6.73
C ILE A 59 8.91 -3.84 -6.60
N GLY A 60 8.15 -4.27 -7.61
CA GLY A 60 6.69 -4.38 -7.56
C GLY A 60 6.22 -5.31 -6.45
N HIS A 61 6.84 -6.48 -6.32
CA HIS A 61 6.56 -7.44 -5.25
C HIS A 61 6.89 -6.87 -3.86
N VAL A 62 8.03 -6.22 -3.70
CA VAL A 62 8.40 -5.59 -2.44
C VAL A 62 7.37 -4.53 -2.03
N HIS A 63 6.93 -3.68 -2.97
CA HIS A 63 5.99 -2.60 -2.65
C HIS A 63 4.54 -3.08 -2.51
N SER A 64 4.15 -4.20 -3.15
CA SER A 64 2.86 -4.85 -2.87
C SER A 64 2.77 -5.31 -1.42
N GLY A 65 3.85 -5.86 -0.88
CA GLY A 65 3.96 -6.20 0.54
C GLY A 65 4.15 -4.96 1.46
N ALA A 66 5.06 -4.04 1.11
CA ALA A 66 5.41 -2.93 1.99
C ALA A 66 4.29 -1.88 2.09
N LEU A 67 3.78 -1.40 0.95
CA LEU A 67 2.73 -0.39 0.90
C LEU A 67 1.36 -1.02 1.10
N GLY A 68 1.08 -2.09 0.34
CA GLY A 68 -0.23 -2.72 0.33
C GLY A 68 -0.57 -3.49 1.59
N TRP A 69 0.40 -4.17 2.22
CA TRP A 69 0.20 -4.89 3.48
C TRP A 69 0.72 -4.12 4.69
N VAL A 70 2.04 -4.03 4.87
CA VAL A 70 2.64 -3.57 6.15
C VAL A 70 2.16 -2.18 6.53
N ALA A 71 2.22 -1.22 5.61
CA ALA A 71 1.82 0.14 5.89
C ALA A 71 0.30 0.30 6.07
N MET A 72 -0.53 -0.47 5.35
CA MET A 72 -2.00 -0.43 5.51
C MET A 72 -2.46 -0.96 6.86
N VAL A 73 -1.95 -2.13 7.29
CA VAL A 73 -2.29 -2.66 8.63
C VAL A 73 -1.80 -1.72 9.72
N ALA A 74 -0.60 -1.15 9.57
CA ALA A 74 -0.06 -0.17 10.53
C ALA A 74 -0.93 1.09 10.59
N ALA A 75 -1.36 1.63 9.44
CA ALA A 75 -2.25 2.79 9.40
C ALA A 75 -3.60 2.50 10.08
N GLY A 76 -4.22 1.36 9.78
CA GLY A 76 -5.47 0.94 10.42
C GLY A 76 -5.31 0.77 11.95
N ALA A 77 -4.24 0.10 12.39
CA ALA A 77 -3.94 -0.08 13.80
C ALA A 77 -3.71 1.25 14.51
N LEU A 78 -2.97 2.18 13.90
CA LEU A 78 -2.73 3.52 14.44
C LEU A 78 -4.03 4.32 14.58
N TYR A 79 -4.89 4.34 13.57
CA TYR A 79 -6.19 5.00 13.68
C TYR A 79 -7.01 4.44 14.83
N HIS A 80 -7.06 3.11 14.98
CA HIS A 80 -7.78 2.47 16.08
C HIS A 80 -7.18 2.82 17.45
N MET A 81 -5.85 2.75 17.58
CA MET A 81 -5.15 3.01 18.83
C MET A 81 -5.28 4.46 19.28
N VAL A 82 -5.19 5.43 18.36
CA VAL A 82 -5.32 6.85 18.68
C VAL A 82 -6.70 7.15 19.30
N GLU A 83 -7.78 6.57 18.76
CA GLU A 83 -9.12 6.71 19.35
C GLU A 83 -9.18 6.18 20.79
N ARG A 84 -8.51 5.05 21.07
CA ARG A 84 -8.52 4.42 22.39
C ARG A 84 -7.65 5.15 23.41
N LEU A 85 -6.44 5.56 23.02
CA LEU A 85 -5.48 6.23 23.91
C LEU A 85 -5.98 7.60 24.37
N TRP A 86 -6.67 8.34 23.49
CA TRP A 86 -7.24 9.65 23.81
C TRP A 86 -8.73 9.60 24.16
N ASN A 87 -9.32 8.40 24.24
CA ASN A 87 -10.73 8.16 24.49
C ASN A 87 -11.64 9.08 23.66
N THR A 88 -11.38 9.16 22.37
CA THR A 88 -12.06 10.09 21.45
C THR A 88 -12.27 9.46 20.08
N ARG A 89 -13.00 10.14 19.20
CA ARG A 89 -13.11 9.75 17.80
C ARG A 89 -12.10 10.51 16.96
N MET A 90 -11.68 9.92 15.86
CA MET A 90 -10.82 10.61 14.90
C MET A 90 -11.44 11.95 14.48
N TYR A 91 -10.60 12.98 14.38
CA TYR A 91 -10.98 14.34 14.06
C TYR A 91 -11.86 14.44 12.80
N SER A 92 -11.51 13.69 11.76
CA SER A 92 -12.35 13.57 10.56
C SER A 92 -12.32 12.16 9.97
N ALA A 93 -13.48 11.50 9.94
CA ALA A 93 -13.66 10.22 9.25
C ALA A 93 -13.47 10.37 7.72
N LYS A 94 -13.85 11.51 7.14
CA LYS A 94 -13.66 11.77 5.70
C LYS A 94 -12.17 11.79 5.33
N LEU A 95 -11.30 12.30 6.19
CA LEU A 95 -9.85 12.29 5.98
C LEU A 95 -9.27 10.87 6.08
N VAL A 96 -9.81 10.01 6.95
CA VAL A 96 -9.45 8.58 6.98
C VAL A 96 -9.81 7.91 5.66
N ASN A 97 -11.01 8.15 5.13
CA ASN A 97 -11.43 7.61 3.85
C ASN A 97 -10.61 8.19 2.67
N MET A 98 -10.25 9.47 2.71
CA MET A 98 -9.37 10.08 1.71
C MET A 98 -7.99 9.43 1.73
N HIS A 99 -7.39 9.26 2.92
CA HIS A 99 -6.13 8.54 3.06
C HIS A 99 -6.22 7.12 2.52
N PHE A 100 -7.30 6.39 2.83
CA PHE A 100 -7.53 5.03 2.31
C PHE A 100 -7.46 4.99 0.78
N TRP A 101 -8.17 5.88 0.10
CA TRP A 101 -8.18 5.91 -1.37
C TRP A 101 -6.85 6.34 -1.97
N MET A 102 -6.20 7.36 -1.39
CA MET A 102 -4.87 7.80 -1.84
C MET A 102 -3.84 6.68 -1.71
N ALA A 103 -3.82 6.01 -0.56
CA ALA A 103 -2.90 4.92 -0.30
C ALA A 103 -3.20 3.71 -1.19
N THR A 104 -4.48 3.37 -1.41
CA THR A 104 -4.88 2.25 -2.30
C THR A 104 -4.54 2.53 -3.75
N ILE A 105 -4.95 3.68 -4.29
CA ILE A 105 -4.69 4.07 -5.68
C ILE A 105 -3.19 4.23 -5.93
N GLY A 106 -2.46 4.89 -5.02
CA GLY A 106 -1.01 5.05 -5.10
C GLY A 106 -0.29 3.69 -5.15
N THR A 107 -0.72 2.74 -4.31
CA THR A 107 -0.19 1.36 -4.30
C THR A 107 -0.47 0.63 -5.62
N VAL A 108 -1.70 0.70 -6.13
CA VAL A 108 -2.07 0.02 -7.39
C VAL A 108 -1.29 0.59 -8.58
N ILE A 109 -1.17 1.91 -8.68
CA ILE A 109 -0.36 2.57 -9.73
C ILE A 109 1.09 2.10 -9.65
N TYR A 110 1.67 2.09 -8.44
CA TYR A 110 3.06 1.68 -8.22
C TYR A 110 3.29 0.24 -8.69
N ILE A 111 2.49 -0.71 -8.20
CA ILE A 111 2.69 -2.14 -8.47
C ILE A 111 2.47 -2.42 -9.96
N THR A 112 1.43 -1.84 -10.57
CA THR A 112 1.13 -2.03 -11.99
C THR A 112 2.28 -1.54 -12.87
N ALA A 113 2.84 -0.36 -12.57
CA ALA A 113 3.98 0.18 -13.30
C ALA A 113 5.21 -0.75 -13.18
N MET A 114 5.46 -1.32 -12.00
CA MET A 114 6.59 -2.22 -11.77
C MET A 114 6.42 -3.60 -12.38
N TRP A 115 5.20 -4.15 -12.43
CA TRP A 115 4.93 -5.38 -13.16
C TRP A 115 5.17 -5.22 -14.65
N VAL A 116 4.64 -4.15 -15.26
CA VAL A 116 4.83 -3.91 -16.69
C VAL A 116 6.31 -3.64 -16.99
N SER A 117 6.98 -2.79 -16.20
CA SER A 117 8.43 -2.54 -16.35
C SER A 117 9.25 -3.82 -16.21
N GLY A 118 8.96 -4.63 -15.18
CA GLY A 118 9.72 -5.83 -14.88
C GLY A 118 9.59 -6.93 -15.93
N ILE A 119 8.36 -7.17 -16.40
CA ILE A 119 8.11 -8.12 -17.51
C ILE A 119 8.81 -7.62 -18.78
N MET A 120 8.69 -6.32 -19.09
CA MET A 120 9.31 -5.75 -20.28
C MET A 120 10.85 -5.87 -20.25
N GLN A 121 11.50 -5.51 -19.14
CA GLN A 121 12.94 -5.71 -18.96
C GLN A 121 13.34 -7.17 -19.17
N GLY A 122 12.65 -8.08 -18.47
CA GLY A 122 12.98 -9.50 -18.53
C GLY A 122 12.81 -10.09 -19.93
N LEU A 123 11.81 -9.63 -20.70
CA LEU A 123 11.60 -10.03 -22.09
C LEU A 123 12.63 -9.41 -23.03
N MET A 124 12.93 -8.12 -22.92
CA MET A 124 13.92 -7.45 -23.77
C MET A 124 15.33 -8.02 -23.58
N TRP A 125 15.73 -8.36 -22.35
CA TRP A 125 17.08 -8.87 -22.05
C TRP A 125 17.33 -10.30 -22.51
N ARG A 126 16.28 -11.04 -22.90
CA ARG A 126 16.38 -12.41 -23.40
C ARG A 126 15.92 -12.57 -24.84
N ASP A 127 15.58 -11.48 -25.50
CA ASP A 127 15.04 -11.54 -26.83
C ASP A 127 16.18 -11.75 -27.82
N TYR A 128 16.04 -12.80 -28.63
CA TYR A 128 17.01 -13.15 -29.66
C TYR A 128 16.35 -13.03 -31.03
N ASP A 129 17.07 -12.45 -31.98
CA ASP A 129 16.61 -12.33 -33.35
C ASP A 129 16.72 -13.67 -34.11
N ALA A 130 16.30 -13.67 -35.38
CA ALA A 130 16.35 -14.86 -36.23
C ALA A 130 17.78 -15.39 -36.47
N PHE A 131 18.81 -14.59 -36.18
CA PHE A 131 20.22 -14.94 -36.34
C PHE A 131 20.89 -15.34 -35.01
N GLY A 132 20.15 -15.30 -33.89
CA GLY A 132 20.64 -15.65 -32.56
C GLY A 132 21.41 -14.53 -31.85
N ALA A 133 21.37 -13.30 -32.37
CA ALA A 133 21.90 -12.12 -31.69
C ALA A 133 20.84 -11.52 -30.75
N LEU A 134 21.27 -10.76 -29.73
CA LEU A 134 20.35 -10.04 -28.85
C LEU A 134 19.60 -8.95 -29.64
N THR A 135 18.27 -8.99 -29.61
CA THR A 135 17.43 -8.02 -30.34
C THR A 135 17.59 -6.59 -29.83
N TYR A 136 17.73 -6.44 -28.50
CA TYR A 136 17.79 -5.13 -27.84
C TYR A 136 19.10 -4.95 -27.09
N THR A 137 19.64 -3.73 -27.17
CA THR A 137 20.69 -3.26 -26.28
C THR A 137 20.13 -2.99 -24.88
N PHE A 138 21.01 -3.00 -23.88
CA PHE A 138 20.61 -2.62 -22.52
C PHE A 138 20.09 -1.18 -22.45
N ALA A 139 20.69 -0.25 -23.19
CA ALA A 139 20.27 1.15 -23.22
C ALA A 139 18.83 1.33 -23.74
N GLU A 140 18.42 0.56 -24.75
CA GLU A 140 17.05 0.56 -25.25
C GLU A 140 16.06 0.07 -24.20
N SER A 141 16.41 -0.96 -23.43
CA SER A 141 15.56 -1.43 -22.33
C SER A 141 15.37 -0.36 -21.25
N VAL A 142 16.43 0.41 -20.93
CA VAL A 142 16.37 1.53 -19.97
C VAL A 142 15.49 2.66 -20.49
N ALA A 143 15.62 3.01 -21.77
CA ALA A 143 14.78 4.02 -22.39
C ALA A 143 13.30 3.59 -22.41
N ALA A 144 13.02 2.33 -22.72
CA ALA A 144 11.68 1.78 -22.76
C ALA A 144 10.98 1.84 -21.39
N VAL A 145 11.70 1.58 -20.29
CA VAL A 145 11.08 1.56 -18.94
C VAL A 145 10.86 2.93 -18.32
N HIS A 146 11.45 3.99 -18.85
CA HIS A 146 11.39 5.33 -18.26
C HIS A 146 9.97 5.83 -17.94
N PRO A 147 8.95 5.66 -18.81
CA PRO A 147 7.57 6.05 -18.49
C PRO A 147 7.03 5.36 -17.22
N TYR A 148 7.41 4.11 -16.97
CA TYR A 148 6.99 3.38 -15.77
C TYR A 148 7.68 3.89 -14.49
N TYR A 149 8.88 4.46 -14.60
CA TYR A 149 9.51 5.16 -13.47
C TYR A 149 8.77 6.46 -13.12
N VAL A 150 8.26 7.18 -14.11
CA VAL A 150 7.40 8.35 -13.88
C VAL A 150 6.10 7.91 -13.20
N MET A 151 5.44 6.87 -13.70
CA MET A 151 4.23 6.32 -13.08
C MET A 151 4.47 5.85 -11.64
N ARG A 152 5.59 5.17 -11.38
CA ARG A 152 6.00 4.76 -10.04
C ARG A 152 6.14 5.96 -9.11
N ALA A 153 6.81 7.03 -9.55
CA ALA A 153 6.98 8.24 -8.78
C ALA A 153 5.63 8.89 -8.47
N ILE A 154 4.73 8.98 -9.45
CA ILE A 154 3.37 9.50 -9.25
C ILE A 154 2.60 8.66 -8.22
N GLY A 155 2.58 7.33 -8.37
CA GLY A 155 1.92 6.42 -7.42
C GLY A 155 2.48 6.56 -6.00
N GLY A 156 3.81 6.63 -5.88
CA GLY A 156 4.49 6.86 -4.61
C GLY A 156 4.18 8.22 -3.98
N MET A 157 4.09 9.30 -4.76
CA MET A 157 3.71 10.63 -4.27
C MET A 157 2.25 10.68 -3.80
N VAL A 158 1.34 10.04 -4.53
CA VAL A 158 -0.07 9.91 -4.10
C VAL A 158 -0.16 9.14 -2.78
N TYR A 159 0.60 8.05 -2.64
CA TYR A 159 0.67 7.31 -1.38
C TYR A 159 1.21 8.18 -0.23
N TRP A 160 2.35 8.84 -0.45
CA TRP A 160 3.02 9.67 0.54
C TRP A 160 2.15 10.83 1.03
N SER A 161 1.46 11.50 0.10
CA SER A 161 0.51 12.56 0.45
C SER A 161 -0.68 12.05 1.27
N GLY A 162 -1.10 10.79 1.07
CA GLY A 162 -2.04 10.10 1.96
C GLY A 162 -1.49 9.99 3.40
N GLY A 163 -0.21 9.66 3.56
CA GLY A 163 0.47 9.66 4.86
C GLY A 163 0.50 11.05 5.52
N ALA A 164 0.66 12.12 4.74
CA ALA A 164 0.56 13.50 5.25
C ALA A 164 -0.87 13.82 5.75
N VAL A 165 -1.91 13.36 5.03
CA VAL A 165 -3.31 13.47 5.47
C VAL A 165 -3.54 12.71 6.78
N MET A 166 -2.96 11.52 6.92
CA MET A 166 -3.00 10.75 8.17
C MET A 166 -2.37 11.53 9.33
N LEU A 167 -1.15 12.02 9.14
CA LEU A 167 -0.43 12.78 10.16
C LEU A 167 -1.25 13.97 10.64
N TYR A 168 -1.77 14.77 9.70
CA TYR A 168 -2.63 15.91 10.03
C TYR A 168 -3.85 15.49 10.85
N ASN A 169 -4.57 14.45 10.41
CA ASN A 169 -5.78 13.98 11.09
C ASN A 169 -5.48 13.49 12.51
N VAL A 170 -4.39 12.74 12.70
CA VAL A 170 -3.96 12.23 14.02
C VAL A 170 -3.56 13.39 14.95
N VAL A 171 -2.75 14.34 14.47
CA VAL A 171 -2.32 15.50 15.26
C VAL A 171 -3.53 16.33 15.71
N MET A 172 -4.49 16.56 14.82
CA MET A 172 -5.71 17.30 15.15
C MET A 172 -6.60 16.55 16.15
N THR A 173 -6.70 15.22 16.05
CA THR A 173 -7.39 14.38 17.04
C THR A 173 -6.78 14.56 18.43
N ILE A 174 -5.47 14.39 18.54
CA ILE A 174 -4.73 14.48 19.81
C ILE A 174 -4.87 15.88 20.42
N ARG A 175 -4.70 16.93 19.62
CA ARG A 175 -4.85 18.33 20.07
C ARG A 175 -6.26 18.61 20.60
N THR A 176 -7.28 18.22 19.85
CA THR A 176 -8.69 18.46 20.23
C THR A 176 -9.07 17.69 21.49
N ALA A 177 -8.65 16.44 21.61
CA ALA A 177 -8.91 15.62 22.79
C ALA A 177 -8.21 16.16 24.05
N SER A 178 -6.96 16.59 23.91
CA SER A 178 -6.19 17.17 25.02
C SER A 178 -6.79 18.50 25.50
N ALA A 179 -7.24 19.36 24.58
CA ALA A 179 -7.92 20.61 24.92
C ALA A 179 -9.24 20.37 25.67
N ARG A 180 -10.06 19.41 25.22
CA ARG A 180 -11.30 19.02 25.91
C ARG A 180 -11.03 18.51 27.32
N ARG A 181 -10.04 17.64 27.49
CA ARG A 181 -9.64 17.11 28.81
C ARG A 181 -9.20 18.24 29.75
N GLY A 182 -8.42 19.20 29.25
CA GLY A 182 -8.02 20.38 30.02
C GLY A 182 -9.20 21.23 30.47
N ALA A 183 -10.17 21.47 29.58
CA ALA A 183 -11.38 22.23 29.91
C ALA A 183 -12.24 21.54 30.99
N THR A 184 -12.42 20.21 30.89
CA THR A 184 -13.17 19.44 31.89
C THR A 184 -12.52 19.48 33.28
N LEU A 185 -11.18 19.41 33.34
CA LEU A 185 -10.45 19.53 34.61
C LEU A 185 -10.56 20.94 35.21
N ALA A 186 -10.51 21.98 34.37
CA ALA A 186 -10.69 23.36 34.82
C ALA A 186 -12.09 23.59 35.41
N THR A 187 -13.13 23.03 34.80
CA THR A 187 -14.51 23.12 35.33
C THR A 187 -14.76 22.27 36.58
N ALA A 188 -14.00 21.18 36.77
CA ALA A 188 -14.14 20.33 37.96
C ALA A 188 -13.46 20.91 39.21
N ASN A 189 -12.55 21.86 39.03
CA ASN A 189 -11.80 22.52 40.10
C ASN A 189 -12.35 23.92 40.46
N ALA A 190 -13.43 24.36 39.81
CA ALA A 190 -14.11 25.64 40.03
C ALA A 190 -15.43 25.41 40.79
#